data_AF-A0A7Y5W2V5-F1
#
_entry.id   AF-A0A7Y5W2V5-F1
#
_cell.length_a   1.000
_cell.length_b   1.000
_cell.length_c   1.000
_cell.angle_alpha   90.00
_cell.angle_beta   90.00
_cell.angle_gamma   90.00
#
_symmetry.space_group_name_H-M   'P 1'
#
loop_
_entity.id
_entity.type
_entity.pdbx_description
1 polymer ?
#
loop_
_entity_poly.entity_id
_entity_poly.type
_entity_poly.pdbx_seq_one_letter_code
_entity_poly.pdbx_strand_id
1 'polypeptide(L)'
;MLRKCPQCQRLLPDGDAREPEGTRLESVESIRRLVEQAGPAAHPTPAPPKPQPEVTDDGIPLFHPRQRPPLALLCIVDDGPEGGEWIRIRVPEVTIGRAEGQILIPHDEAISGRHCAIVRVATQGRWEWRLRDLGSSNGTFARAAGAILRPQQEILVGACRFRYELPADAPPTDAEPVEAPARNVTRAWQVPSFQGLAKGVPALVELTARGEGERHPLAGPEHWIGSSPEQCDIVVRNDPFVSKRHAQLSCDHQGRWQIRDAKSRNGTWLRIQEITVKSLAEFQAGEQRFLLRIPSRDD
;
A
#
# COMPACT_ATOMS: atom_id res chain seq x y z
N MET A 1 11.08 -1.36 -37.24
CA MET A 1 12.23 -0.44 -37.40
C MET A 1 12.64 -0.04 -35.99
N LEU A 2 13.83 -0.42 -35.52
CA LEU A 2 14.23 -0.20 -34.12
C LEU A 2 14.32 1.30 -33.80
N ARG A 3 13.56 1.78 -32.80
CA ARG A 3 13.69 3.16 -32.27
C ARG A 3 14.71 3.20 -31.12
N LYS A 4 15.53 4.26 -31.11
CA LYS A 4 16.48 4.55 -30.03
C LYS A 4 15.80 5.38 -28.94
N CYS A 5 16.03 5.01 -27.68
CA CYS A 5 15.63 5.81 -26.52
C CYS A 5 16.46 7.12 -26.47
N PRO A 6 15.84 8.32 -26.36
CA PRO A 6 16.56 9.59 -26.37
C PRO A 6 17.41 9.84 -25.11
N GLN A 7 17.28 9.04 -24.06
CA GLN A 7 17.95 9.27 -22.77
C GLN A 7 19.09 8.29 -22.47
N CYS A 8 19.05 7.06 -23.02
CA CYS A 8 20.10 6.05 -22.80
C CYS A 8 20.64 5.42 -24.10
N GLN A 9 20.18 5.89 -25.26
CA GLN A 9 20.61 5.50 -26.61
C GLN A 9 20.50 4.00 -26.97
N ARG A 10 19.92 3.16 -26.10
CA ARG A 10 19.74 1.72 -26.35
C ARG A 10 18.56 1.45 -27.30
N LEU A 11 18.69 0.40 -28.12
CA LEU A 11 17.69 -0.05 -29.08
C LEU A 11 16.67 -0.95 -28.36
N LEU A 12 15.38 -0.62 -28.47
CA LEU A 12 14.28 -1.38 -27.86
C LEU A 12 13.49 -2.14 -28.96
N PRO A 13 13.03 -3.38 -28.71
CA PRO A 13 12.12 -4.08 -29.62
C PRO A 13 10.72 -3.44 -29.60
N ASP A 14 10.04 -3.47 -30.76
CA ASP A 14 8.68 -2.94 -30.95
C ASP A 14 7.69 -3.76 -30.09
N GLY A 15 7.06 -3.10 -29.11
CA GLY A 15 6.14 -3.72 -28.15
C GLY A 15 4.73 -3.89 -28.72
N ASP A 16 4.23 -5.12 -28.66
CA ASP A 16 2.87 -5.51 -29.02
C ASP A 16 1.87 -4.93 -27.99
N ALA A 17 0.87 -4.20 -28.47
CA ALA A 17 -0.12 -3.52 -27.65
C ALA A 17 -1.13 -4.53 -27.09
N ARG A 18 -1.19 -4.67 -25.77
CA ARG A 18 -2.35 -5.28 -25.07
C ARG A 18 -2.79 -4.40 -23.92
N GLU A 19 -4.05 -4.01 -23.98
CA GLU A 19 -4.78 -3.21 -23.00
C GLU A 19 -4.95 -3.98 -21.67
N PRO A 20 -4.95 -3.29 -20.51
CA PRO A 20 -5.12 -3.95 -19.22
C PRO A 20 -6.60 -4.12 -18.87
N GLU A 21 -7.12 -5.34 -19.01
CA GLU A 21 -8.39 -5.73 -18.40
C GLU A 21 -8.27 -5.85 -16.87
N GLY A 22 -9.33 -5.43 -16.18
CA GLY A 22 -9.35 -5.10 -14.76
C GLY A 22 -9.16 -6.26 -13.76
N THR A 23 -8.66 -5.88 -12.58
CA THR A 23 -8.40 -6.75 -11.42
C THR A 23 -9.68 -7.36 -10.85
N ARG A 24 -9.73 -8.70 -10.81
CA ARG A 24 -10.74 -9.49 -10.09
C ARG A 24 -10.07 -10.11 -8.85
N LEU A 25 -10.66 -9.90 -7.68
CA LEU A 25 -10.19 -10.44 -6.40
C LEU A 25 -10.88 -11.79 -6.14
N GLU A 26 -10.08 -12.84 -5.97
CA GLU A 26 -10.52 -14.12 -5.37
C GLU A 26 -10.00 -14.18 -3.92
N SER A 27 -10.81 -14.72 -3.01
CA SER A 27 -10.51 -14.84 -1.58
C SER A 27 -9.35 -15.80 -1.29
N VAL A 28 -8.54 -15.45 -0.29
CA VAL A 28 -7.29 -16.12 0.11
C VAL A 28 -7.48 -17.59 0.56
N GLU A 29 -8.70 -18.00 0.92
CA GLU A 29 -9.01 -19.37 1.37
C GLU A 29 -9.04 -20.41 0.25
N SER A 30 -9.37 -20.01 -0.98
CA SER A 30 -9.47 -20.93 -2.12
C SER A 30 -8.10 -21.50 -2.55
N ILE A 31 -7.01 -20.79 -2.26
CA ILE A 31 -5.65 -21.16 -2.67
C ILE A 31 -5.03 -22.21 -1.74
N ARG A 32 -5.32 -22.18 -0.43
CA ARG A 32 -4.73 -23.15 0.52
C ARG A 32 -5.22 -24.58 0.29
N ARG A 33 -6.53 -24.77 0.04
CA ARG A 33 -7.11 -26.10 -0.18
C ARG A 33 -6.63 -26.79 -1.46
N LEU A 34 -6.26 -26.01 -2.50
CA LEU A 34 -5.82 -26.56 -3.77
C LEU A 34 -4.34 -27.01 -3.77
N VAL A 35 -3.50 -26.39 -2.94
CA VAL A 35 -2.06 -26.74 -2.85
C VAL A 35 -1.82 -28.03 -2.09
N GLU A 36 -2.70 -28.40 -1.16
CA GLU A 36 -2.60 -29.67 -0.41
C GLU A 36 -3.17 -30.88 -1.17
N GLN A 37 -3.96 -30.67 -2.23
CA GLN A 37 -4.68 -31.74 -2.94
C GLN A 37 -4.16 -32.04 -4.35
N ALA A 38 -3.16 -31.31 -4.86
CA ALA A 38 -2.64 -31.49 -6.22
C ALA A 38 -1.24 -32.13 -6.23
N GLY A 39 -1.21 -33.47 -6.31
CA GLY A 39 -0.10 -34.20 -6.95
C GLY A 39 0.00 -33.84 -8.45
N PRO A 40 1.06 -34.29 -9.15
CA PRO A 40 1.46 -33.65 -10.41
C PRO A 40 0.48 -33.89 -11.56
N ALA A 41 0.18 -32.79 -12.25
CA ALA A 41 -0.36 -32.62 -13.60
C ALA A 41 -1.78 -33.15 -13.90
N ALA A 42 -2.76 -32.24 -13.85
CA ALA A 42 -4.01 -32.34 -14.60
C ALA A 42 -4.42 -30.97 -15.17
N HIS A 43 -5.02 -31.00 -16.35
CA HIS A 43 -5.38 -29.89 -17.25
C HIS A 43 -6.07 -28.67 -16.61
N PRO A 44 -5.94 -27.46 -17.22
CA PRO A 44 -6.55 -26.25 -16.71
C PRO A 44 -8.08 -26.36 -16.69
N THR A 45 -8.64 -26.39 -15.49
CA THR A 45 -10.07 -26.23 -15.24
C THR A 45 -10.47 -24.80 -15.61
N PRO A 46 -11.57 -24.57 -16.35
CA PRO A 46 -12.04 -23.22 -16.64
C PRO A 46 -12.37 -22.48 -15.35
N ALA A 47 -12.04 -21.19 -15.33
CA ALA A 47 -12.20 -20.29 -14.18
C ALA A 47 -13.64 -20.33 -13.62
N PRO A 48 -13.82 -20.23 -12.29
CA PRO A 48 -15.14 -20.17 -11.70
C PRO A 48 -15.93 -18.97 -12.26
N PRO A 49 -17.22 -19.17 -12.59
CA PRO A 49 -18.06 -18.11 -13.14
C PRO A 49 -18.09 -16.90 -12.19
N LYS A 50 -18.19 -15.70 -12.76
CA LYS A 50 -18.47 -14.46 -12.00
C LYS A 50 -19.68 -14.73 -11.10
N PRO A 51 -19.66 -14.31 -9.81
CA PRO A 51 -20.88 -14.35 -9.00
C PRO A 51 -21.93 -13.60 -9.81
N GLN A 52 -22.89 -14.36 -10.33
CA GLN A 52 -24.04 -13.80 -11.00
C GLN A 52 -24.85 -13.09 -9.91
N PRO A 53 -25.49 -11.94 -10.20
CA PRO A 53 -26.45 -11.37 -9.27
C PRO A 53 -27.39 -12.50 -8.84
N GLU A 54 -27.69 -12.58 -7.55
CA GLU A 54 -28.67 -13.53 -7.01
C GLU A 54 -30.03 -13.21 -7.64
N VAL A 55 -30.27 -13.79 -8.82
CA VAL A 55 -31.57 -13.78 -9.47
C VAL A 55 -32.40 -14.75 -8.63
N THR A 56 -33.30 -14.21 -7.81
CA THR A 56 -34.40 -15.03 -7.29
C THR A 56 -35.08 -15.66 -8.50
N ASP A 57 -35.36 -16.96 -8.44
CA ASP A 57 -35.85 -17.84 -9.51
C ASP A 57 -37.01 -17.24 -10.36
N ASP A 58 -37.73 -16.26 -9.80
CA ASP A 58 -38.89 -15.60 -10.41
C ASP A 58 -38.59 -14.28 -11.19
N GLY A 59 -37.33 -13.86 -11.30
CA GLY A 59 -36.96 -12.61 -11.99
C GLY A 59 -37.41 -11.31 -11.30
N ILE A 60 -37.84 -11.41 -10.04
CA ILE A 60 -38.25 -10.27 -9.20
C ILE A 60 -36.99 -9.57 -8.67
N PRO A 61 -36.83 -8.25 -8.87
CA PRO A 61 -35.68 -7.54 -8.34
C PRO A 61 -35.69 -7.53 -6.81
N LEU A 62 -34.52 -7.72 -6.21
CA LEU A 62 -34.36 -7.61 -4.75
C LEU A 62 -34.73 -6.20 -4.28
N PHE A 63 -35.53 -6.12 -3.21
CA PHE A 63 -35.89 -4.85 -2.62
C PHE A 63 -34.65 -4.18 -1.98
N HIS A 64 -34.36 -2.95 -2.41
CA HIS A 64 -33.30 -2.12 -1.83
C HIS A 64 -33.85 -0.76 -1.38
N PRO A 65 -33.55 -0.30 -0.15
CA PRO A 65 -34.01 1.01 0.33
C PRO A 65 -33.44 2.16 -0.51
N ARG A 66 -34.30 3.02 -1.08
CA ARG A 66 -33.91 4.15 -1.94
C ARG A 66 -33.85 5.52 -1.24
N GLN A 67 -34.67 5.73 -0.22
CA GLN A 67 -34.78 7.03 0.46
C GLN A 67 -33.69 7.27 1.51
N ARG A 68 -33.15 6.20 2.11
CA ARG A 68 -32.10 6.32 3.13
C ARG A 68 -30.70 6.17 2.53
N PRO A 69 -29.66 6.78 3.12
CA PRO A 69 -28.28 6.55 2.73
C PRO A 69 -27.84 5.09 2.91
N PRO A 70 -26.81 4.62 2.18
CA PRO A 70 -26.24 3.29 2.40
C PRO A 70 -25.62 3.18 3.80
N LEU A 71 -25.70 1.98 4.38
CA LEU A 71 -25.08 1.63 5.65
C LEU A 71 -23.70 1.05 5.40
N ALA A 72 -22.74 1.41 6.24
CA ALA A 72 -21.46 0.71 6.31
C ALA A 72 -21.47 -0.28 7.48
N LEU A 73 -20.73 -1.37 7.32
CA LEU A 73 -20.48 -2.39 8.34
C LEU A 73 -19.01 -2.30 8.74
N LEU A 74 -18.73 -2.16 10.02
CA LEU A 74 -17.39 -2.19 10.57
C LEU A 74 -17.22 -3.47 11.38
N CYS A 75 -16.18 -4.25 11.07
CA CYS A 75 -15.71 -5.33 11.93
C CYS A 75 -14.52 -4.81 12.75
N ILE A 76 -14.57 -4.98 14.06
CA ILE A 76 -13.41 -4.86 14.95
C ILE A 76 -12.84 -6.28 15.07
N VAL A 77 -11.66 -6.52 14.50
CA VAL A 77 -11.10 -7.88 14.35
C VAL A 77 -10.51 -8.35 15.68
N ASP A 78 -10.82 -9.58 16.09
CA ASP A 78 -10.26 -10.15 17.33
C ASP A 78 -8.79 -10.58 17.12
N ASP A 79 -8.12 -11.07 18.17
CA ASP A 79 -6.74 -11.58 18.10
C ASP A 79 -6.56 -12.78 17.15
N GLY A 80 -7.67 -13.43 16.78
CA GLY A 80 -7.71 -14.57 15.87
C GLY A 80 -7.99 -14.19 14.41
N PRO A 81 -7.71 -15.09 13.46
CA PRO A 81 -7.91 -14.82 12.03
C PRO A 81 -9.38 -14.78 11.58
N GLU A 82 -10.32 -15.28 12.40
CA GLU A 82 -11.70 -15.56 11.98
C GLU A 82 -12.78 -14.94 12.89
N GLY A 83 -12.42 -13.98 13.74
CA GLY A 83 -13.31 -13.36 14.71
C GLY A 83 -13.41 -11.84 14.59
N GLY A 84 -14.51 -11.28 15.07
CA GLY A 84 -14.63 -9.85 15.28
C GLY A 84 -16.05 -9.37 15.56
N GLU A 85 -16.14 -8.22 16.22
CA GLU A 85 -17.41 -7.55 16.50
C GLU A 85 -17.87 -6.75 15.27
N TRP A 86 -19.06 -7.09 14.76
CA TRP A 86 -19.67 -6.38 13.64
C TRP A 86 -20.65 -5.29 14.08
N ILE A 87 -20.29 -4.04 13.80
CA ILE A 87 -21.08 -2.83 14.09
C ILE A 87 -21.68 -2.27 12.80
N ARG A 88 -22.97 -1.92 12.85
CA ARG A 88 -23.66 -1.23 11.75
C ARG A 88 -23.60 0.27 11.95
N ILE A 89 -22.92 0.98 11.04
CA ILE A 89 -22.80 2.44 11.08
C ILE A 89 -24.08 3.06 10.51
N ARG A 90 -24.89 3.65 11.39
CA ARG A 90 -26.17 4.30 11.04
C ARG A 90 -26.07 5.83 10.99
N VAL A 91 -25.09 6.40 11.69
CA VAL A 91 -24.84 7.84 11.76
C VAL A 91 -23.97 8.32 10.60
N PRO A 92 -23.94 9.64 10.30
CA PRO A 92 -23.08 10.19 9.26
C PRO A 92 -21.58 10.10 9.55
N GLU A 93 -21.18 10.13 10.82
CA GLU A 93 -19.79 10.02 11.24
C GLU A 93 -19.71 9.12 12.48
N VAL A 94 -18.76 8.18 12.47
CA VAL A 94 -18.37 7.40 13.64
C VAL A 94 -16.88 7.61 13.87
N THR A 95 -16.52 8.00 15.09
CA THR A 95 -15.13 8.18 15.52
C THR A 95 -14.68 6.96 16.31
N ILE A 96 -13.47 6.51 15.99
CA ILE A 96 -12.75 5.43 16.66
C ILE A 96 -11.59 6.07 17.44
N GLY A 97 -11.44 5.69 18.70
CA GLY A 97 -10.38 6.20 19.55
C GLY A 97 -10.17 5.34 20.79
N ARG A 98 -9.13 5.68 21.55
CA ARG A 98 -8.82 5.00 22.81
C ARG A 98 -9.70 5.50 23.96
N ALA A 99 -10.00 6.80 23.98
CA ALA A 99 -10.70 7.46 25.08
C ALA A 99 -11.91 8.30 24.62
N GLU A 100 -11.96 8.66 23.34
CA GLU A 100 -13.00 9.51 22.76
C GLU A 100 -13.56 8.89 21.47
N GLY A 101 -14.84 9.10 21.23
CA GLY A 101 -15.55 8.59 20.06
C GLY A 101 -16.67 7.62 20.43
N GLN A 102 -17.34 7.10 19.40
CA GLN A 102 -18.43 6.13 19.58
C GLN A 102 -17.90 4.69 19.66
N ILE A 103 -16.71 4.43 19.14
CA ILE A 103 -16.04 3.14 19.21
C ILE A 103 -14.76 3.32 19.99
N LEU A 104 -14.68 2.66 21.14
CA LEU A 104 -13.58 2.79 22.08
C LEU A 104 -12.78 1.49 22.14
N ILE A 105 -11.47 1.61 21.96
CA ILE A 105 -10.50 0.52 22.16
C ILE A 105 -9.56 0.94 23.29
N PRO A 106 -9.99 0.87 24.56
CA PRO A 106 -9.30 1.52 25.67
C PRO A 106 -7.97 0.87 26.08
N HIS A 107 -7.79 -0.41 25.74
CA HIS A 107 -6.64 -1.21 26.15
C HIS A 107 -5.44 -1.10 25.19
N ASP A 108 -5.65 -0.63 23.95
CA ASP A 108 -4.59 -0.44 22.97
C ASP A 108 -3.97 0.95 23.12
N GLU A 109 -2.83 1.03 23.79
CA GLU A 109 -2.12 2.29 24.06
C GLU A 109 -1.59 2.97 22.78
N ALA A 110 -1.43 2.22 21.69
CA ALA A 110 -0.99 2.75 20.43
C ALA A 110 -2.12 3.51 19.69
N ILE A 111 -3.37 3.38 20.15
CA ILE A 111 -4.50 4.18 19.67
C ILE A 111 -4.54 5.53 20.41
N SER A 112 -4.77 6.59 19.63
CA SER A 112 -4.87 7.95 20.16
C SER A 112 -6.24 8.17 20.81
N GLY A 113 -6.35 9.11 21.76
CA GLY A 113 -7.63 9.40 22.44
C GLY A 113 -8.79 9.53 21.45
N ARG A 114 -8.58 10.33 20.40
CA ARG A 114 -9.39 10.42 19.19
C ARG A 114 -8.50 10.12 17.97
N HIS A 115 -8.66 8.96 17.32
CA HIS A 115 -7.66 8.44 16.37
C HIS A 115 -8.08 8.58 14.91
N CYS A 116 -9.21 7.99 14.51
CA CYS A 116 -9.72 8.05 13.14
C CYS A 116 -11.25 8.14 13.11
N ALA A 117 -11.80 8.53 11.96
CA ALA A 117 -13.23 8.59 11.74
C ALA A 117 -13.62 7.95 10.42
N ILE A 118 -14.79 7.33 10.41
CA ILE A 118 -15.47 6.86 9.22
C ILE A 118 -16.65 7.80 8.96
N VAL A 119 -16.62 8.48 7.83
CA VAL A 119 -17.53 9.59 7.50
C VAL A 119 -18.27 9.28 6.21
N ARG A 120 -19.59 9.44 6.22
CA ARG A 120 -20.45 9.39 5.03
C ARG A 120 -20.58 10.80 4.46
N VAL A 121 -20.13 10.98 3.23
CA VAL A 121 -20.14 12.26 2.50
C VAL A 121 -21.05 12.14 1.28
N ALA A 122 -21.81 13.19 0.97
CA ALA A 122 -22.53 13.29 -0.30
C ALA A 122 -21.63 14.00 -1.33
N THR A 123 -21.19 13.26 -2.35
CA THR A 123 -20.37 13.77 -3.45
C THR A 123 -21.15 13.61 -4.76
N GLN A 124 -21.42 14.71 -5.47
CA GLN A 124 -22.09 14.68 -6.79
C GLN A 124 -23.41 13.86 -6.80
N GLY A 125 -24.22 14.00 -5.74
CA GLY A 125 -25.50 13.27 -5.63
C GLY A 125 -25.38 11.80 -5.25
N ARG A 126 -24.17 11.28 -5.02
CA ARG A 126 -23.91 9.92 -4.51
C ARG A 126 -23.34 9.95 -3.10
N TRP A 127 -23.64 8.90 -2.35
CA TRP A 127 -23.08 8.71 -1.02
C TRP A 127 -21.76 7.96 -1.10
N GLU A 128 -20.72 8.51 -0.48
CA GLU A 128 -19.40 7.90 -0.36
C GLU A 128 -19.05 7.76 1.11
N TRP A 129 -18.34 6.70 1.46
CA TRP A 129 -17.75 6.56 2.79
C TRP A 129 -16.25 6.84 2.71
N ARG A 130 -15.75 7.61 3.67
CA ARG A 130 -14.35 7.96 3.79
C ARG A 130 -13.82 7.50 5.14
N LEU A 131 -12.60 6.98 5.14
CA LEU A 131 -11.82 6.73 6.35
C LEU A 131 -10.78 7.84 6.47
N ARG A 132 -10.78 8.54 7.60
CA ARG A 132 -9.93 9.71 7.84
C ARG A 132 -9.15 9.55 9.14
N ASP A 133 -7.84 9.74 9.08
CA ASP A 133 -6.99 9.89 10.26
C ASP A 133 -7.22 11.28 10.87
N LEU A 134 -7.37 11.35 12.20
CA LEU A 134 -7.69 12.60 12.91
C LEU A 134 -6.45 13.27 13.51
N GLY A 135 -5.28 13.05 12.91
CA GLY A 135 -4.00 13.54 13.43
C GLY A 135 -3.46 12.63 14.52
N SER A 136 -3.61 11.32 14.34
CA SER A 136 -3.17 10.34 15.34
C SER A 136 -1.65 10.27 15.43
N SER A 137 -1.14 9.94 16.62
CA SER A 137 0.30 9.86 16.88
C SER A 137 0.96 8.76 16.05
N ASN A 138 0.38 7.56 16.07
CA ASN A 138 0.92 6.41 15.37
C ASN A 138 0.46 6.31 13.91
N GLY A 139 -0.60 7.02 13.51
CA GLY A 139 -1.15 6.98 12.17
C GLY A 139 -2.17 5.87 11.97
N THR A 140 -3.15 6.12 11.09
CA THR A 140 -4.03 5.10 10.54
C THR A 140 -3.41 4.51 9.28
N PHE A 141 -3.37 3.18 9.18
CA PHE A 141 -2.82 2.47 8.03
C PHE A 141 -3.91 1.70 7.30
N ALA A 142 -3.95 1.76 5.98
CA ALA A 142 -4.86 0.97 5.16
C ALA A 142 -4.10 -0.07 4.33
N ARG A 143 -4.63 -1.29 4.24
CA ARG A 143 -4.03 -2.35 3.41
C ARG A 143 -4.12 -1.96 1.94
N ALA A 144 -3.03 -2.11 1.21
CA ALA A 144 -2.95 -1.74 -0.20
C ALA A 144 -2.34 -2.87 -1.03
N ALA A 145 -3.00 -3.20 -2.14
CA ALA A 145 -2.41 -4.08 -3.16
C ALA A 145 -1.29 -3.37 -3.95
N GLY A 146 -1.34 -2.04 -4.00
CA GLY A 146 -0.27 -1.20 -4.50
C GLY A 146 -0.64 0.28 -4.49
N ALA A 147 0.37 1.15 -4.55
CA ALA A 147 0.20 2.59 -4.62
C ALA A 147 1.43 3.29 -5.19
N ILE A 148 1.22 4.50 -5.71
CA ILE A 148 2.31 5.44 -6.00
C ILE A 148 2.77 6.03 -4.67
N LEU A 149 4.08 5.97 -4.41
CA LEU A 149 4.70 6.53 -3.22
C LEU A 149 4.89 8.04 -3.39
N ARG A 150 4.29 8.78 -2.48
CA ARG A 150 4.49 10.23 -2.34
C ARG A 150 5.65 10.48 -1.37
N PRO A 151 6.36 11.62 -1.48
CA PRO A 151 7.36 11.97 -0.48
C PRO A 151 6.76 11.90 0.93
N GLN A 152 7.54 11.38 1.88
CA GLN A 152 7.12 11.13 3.26
C GLN A 152 6.01 10.07 3.41
N GLN A 153 5.64 9.34 2.34
CA GLN A 153 4.70 8.23 2.45
C GLN A 153 5.28 7.14 3.35
N GLU A 154 4.52 6.78 4.37
CA GLU A 154 4.90 5.71 5.27
C GLU A 154 4.19 4.40 4.89
N ILE A 155 4.91 3.31 5.08
CA ILE A 155 4.58 1.97 4.65
C ILE A 155 4.83 1.04 5.84
N LEU A 156 3.93 0.10 6.08
CA LEU A 156 4.12 -0.95 7.07
C LEU A 156 4.16 -2.31 6.36
N VAL A 157 5.20 -3.08 6.68
CA VAL A 157 5.52 -4.40 6.14
C VAL A 157 5.90 -5.29 7.32
N GLY A 158 5.01 -6.20 7.71
CA GLY A 158 5.14 -6.89 8.99
C GLY A 158 4.99 -5.90 10.15
N ALA A 159 5.92 -5.93 11.10
CA ALA A 159 6.06 -4.94 12.16
C ALA A 159 6.97 -3.76 11.79
N CYS A 160 7.69 -3.83 10.67
CA CYS A 160 8.60 -2.77 10.22
C CYS A 160 7.85 -1.64 9.52
N ARG A 161 8.18 -0.41 9.92
CA ARG A 161 7.67 0.84 9.34
C ARG A 161 8.77 1.48 8.52
N PHE A 162 8.46 1.83 7.28
CA PHE A 162 9.36 2.53 6.37
C PHE A 162 8.75 3.86 5.94
N ARG A 163 9.59 4.86 5.69
CA ARG A 163 9.22 6.13 5.09
C ARG A 163 9.94 6.32 3.78
N TYR A 164 9.19 6.63 2.74
CA TYR A 164 9.74 6.97 1.44
C TYR A 164 10.21 8.42 1.42
N GLU A 165 11.48 8.63 1.08
CA GLU A 165 12.10 9.93 0.98
C GLU A 165 12.65 10.16 -0.42
N LEU A 166 12.41 11.35 -0.95
CA LEU A 166 13.15 11.84 -2.09
C LEU A 166 14.55 12.28 -1.63
N PRO A 167 15.53 12.33 -2.54
CA PRO A 167 16.80 13.00 -2.26
C PRO A 167 16.50 14.40 -1.75
N ALA A 168 17.17 14.82 -0.68
CA ALA A 168 17.12 16.22 -0.30
C ALA A 168 17.71 17.02 -1.47
N ASP A 169 16.96 17.96 -2.02
CA ASP A 169 17.58 19.03 -2.80
C ASP A 169 18.64 19.65 -1.89
N ALA A 170 19.91 19.56 -2.29
CA ALA A 170 20.93 20.33 -1.61
C ALA A 170 20.42 21.79 -1.57
N PRO A 171 20.48 22.49 -0.41
CA PRO A 171 20.14 23.90 -0.41
C PRO A 171 20.92 24.57 -1.54
N PRO A 172 20.33 25.52 -2.29
CA PRO A 172 21.10 26.31 -3.26
C PRO A 172 22.28 26.84 -2.48
N THR A 173 23.46 26.31 -2.81
CA THR A 173 24.67 26.81 -2.19
C THR A 173 24.82 28.17 -2.85
N ASP A 174 24.40 29.22 -2.15
CA ASP A 174 24.85 30.61 -2.38
C ASP A 174 26.35 30.69 -2.06
N ALA A 175 27.13 29.74 -2.58
CA ALA A 175 28.56 29.86 -2.73
C ALA A 175 28.73 30.62 -4.04
N GLU A 176 29.07 31.90 -3.90
CA GLU A 176 29.62 32.69 -4.99
C GLU A 176 30.64 31.86 -5.78
N PRO A 177 30.68 32.01 -7.12
CA PRO A 177 31.62 31.26 -7.94
C PRO A 177 33.04 31.69 -7.58
N VAL A 178 33.73 30.87 -6.78
CA VAL A 178 35.16 31.04 -6.56
C VAL A 178 35.87 30.66 -7.86
N GLU A 179 36.39 31.67 -8.56
CA GLU A 179 37.20 31.55 -9.76
C GLU A 179 38.34 30.54 -9.57
N ALA A 180 38.46 29.64 -10.54
CA ALA A 180 39.53 28.66 -10.61
C ALA A 180 40.85 29.33 -11.04
N PRO A 181 42.00 29.02 -10.40
CA PRO A 181 43.27 29.12 -11.10
C PRO A 181 43.54 27.80 -11.84
N ALA A 182 43.65 27.92 -13.16
CA ALA A 182 44.13 26.88 -14.06
C ALA A 182 45.52 26.39 -13.66
N ARG A 183 45.74 25.06 -13.68
CA ARG A 183 47.04 24.42 -13.94
C ARG A 183 46.84 22.95 -14.30
N ASN A 184 47.33 22.59 -15.48
CA ASN A 184 47.32 21.25 -16.05
C ASN A 184 47.97 20.22 -15.12
N VAL A 185 47.16 19.29 -14.62
CA VAL A 185 47.63 17.99 -14.11
C VAL A 185 46.69 16.92 -14.64
N THR A 186 47.23 16.01 -15.45
CA THR A 186 46.52 14.84 -15.97
C THR A 186 46.12 13.95 -14.78
N ARG A 187 44.89 14.09 -14.29
CA ARG A 187 44.34 13.16 -13.30
C ARG A 187 43.88 11.89 -14.02
N ALA A 188 44.45 10.78 -13.58
CA ALA A 188 43.99 9.44 -13.93
C ALA A 188 42.47 9.34 -13.76
N TRP A 189 41.80 8.60 -14.64
CA TRP A 189 40.37 8.32 -14.59
C TRP A 189 40.00 7.72 -13.23
N GLN A 190 39.57 8.58 -12.30
CA GLN A 190 38.91 8.15 -11.09
C GLN A 190 37.49 7.76 -11.47
N VAL A 191 37.24 6.46 -11.46
CA VAL A 191 35.89 5.92 -11.34
C VAL A 191 35.22 6.59 -10.13
N PRO A 192 34.07 7.24 -10.27
CA PRO A 192 33.39 7.89 -9.15
C PRO A 192 33.17 6.87 -8.04
N SER A 193 33.64 7.18 -6.82
CA SER A 193 33.35 6.37 -5.66
C SER A 193 31.83 6.28 -5.46
N PHE A 194 31.30 5.06 -5.38
CA PHE A 194 29.87 4.77 -5.17
C PHE A 194 29.25 5.49 -3.96
N GLN A 195 30.05 5.92 -2.98
CA GLN A 195 29.58 6.68 -1.81
C GLN A 195 29.05 8.08 -2.15
N GLY A 196 29.39 8.66 -3.30
CA GLY A 196 28.93 9.99 -3.71
C GLY A 196 27.54 10.01 -4.40
N LEU A 197 27.08 8.87 -4.92
CA LEU A 197 25.78 8.75 -5.61
C LEU A 197 24.59 8.68 -4.63
N ALA A 198 24.84 8.32 -3.37
CA ALA A 198 23.80 8.12 -2.35
C ALA A 198 23.06 9.42 -1.92
N LYS A 199 23.57 10.60 -2.29
CA LYS A 199 22.90 11.88 -2.00
C LYS A 199 21.82 12.28 -3.02
N GLY A 200 21.71 11.57 -4.15
CA GLY A 200 20.80 11.92 -5.25
C GLY A 200 19.73 10.87 -5.58
N VAL A 201 19.59 9.82 -4.77
CA VAL A 201 18.68 8.69 -5.04
C VAL A 201 17.60 8.60 -3.95
N PRO A 202 16.31 8.40 -4.30
CA PRO A 202 15.26 8.16 -3.32
C PRO A 202 15.58 6.99 -2.41
N ALA A 203 15.05 6.98 -1.19
CA ALA A 203 15.32 5.92 -0.21
C ALA A 203 14.07 5.51 0.55
N LEU A 204 14.04 4.25 1.00
CA LEU A 204 13.20 3.87 2.14
C LEU A 204 14.02 3.98 3.41
N VAL A 205 13.51 4.74 4.37
CA VAL A 205 14.12 4.90 5.69
C VAL A 205 13.29 4.14 6.70
N GLU A 206 13.90 3.21 7.42
CA GLU A 206 13.23 2.51 8.51
C GLU A 206 12.93 3.49 9.65
N LEU A 207 11.71 3.41 10.20
CA LEU A 207 11.28 4.19 11.35
C LEU A 207 11.20 3.25 12.56
N THR A 208 12.05 3.50 13.55
CA THR A 208 12.11 2.72 14.78
C THR A 208 11.68 3.57 15.98
N ALA A 209 11.42 2.93 17.13
CA ALA A 209 11.14 3.65 18.37
C ALA A 209 12.29 4.56 18.83
N ARG A 210 13.52 4.33 18.34
CA ARG A 210 14.71 5.15 18.66
C ARG A 210 14.95 6.28 17.64
N GLY A 211 14.07 6.42 16.65
CA GLY A 211 14.22 7.36 15.54
C GLY A 211 14.47 6.66 14.21
N GLU A 212 15.09 7.37 13.27
CA GLU A 212 15.43 6.84 11.94
C GLU A 212 16.46 5.72 12.06
N GLY A 213 16.13 4.58 11.46
CA GLY A 213 16.96 3.38 11.39
C GLY A 213 17.74 3.31 10.07
N GLU A 214 17.78 2.12 9.47
CA GLU A 214 18.52 1.90 8.24
C GLU A 214 17.89 2.67 7.06
N ARG A 215 18.76 3.24 6.21
CA ARG A 215 18.35 3.86 4.94
C ARG A 215 18.69 2.91 3.81
N HIS A 216 17.69 2.55 3.00
CA HIS A 216 17.80 1.69 1.83
C HIS A 216 17.68 2.52 0.55
N PRO A 217 18.80 2.84 -0.14
CA PRO A 217 18.77 3.65 -1.36
C PRO A 217 18.16 2.86 -2.53
N LEU A 218 17.23 3.48 -3.24
CA LEU A 218 16.52 2.89 -4.37
C LEU A 218 17.26 3.18 -5.69
N ALA A 219 18.46 2.63 -5.85
CA ALA A 219 19.37 2.95 -6.97
C ALA A 219 19.05 2.24 -8.29
N GLY A 220 18.40 1.08 -8.24
CA GLY A 220 17.91 0.35 -9.42
C GLY A 220 16.47 0.71 -9.80
N PRO A 221 15.95 0.21 -10.94
CA PRO A 221 14.57 0.43 -11.37
C PRO A 221 13.53 -0.36 -10.57
N GLU A 222 13.98 -1.38 -9.84
CA GLU A 222 13.15 -2.30 -9.07
C GLU A 222 13.91 -2.73 -7.81
N HIS A 223 13.19 -2.87 -6.70
CA HIS A 223 13.73 -3.40 -5.44
C HIS A 223 12.69 -4.30 -4.76
N TRP A 224 13.14 -5.35 -4.11
CA TRP A 224 12.28 -6.27 -3.36
C TRP A 224 12.44 -6.09 -1.85
N ILE A 225 11.30 -6.05 -1.15
CA ILE A 225 11.21 -6.07 0.31
C ILE A 225 10.74 -7.45 0.76
N GLY A 226 11.45 -8.06 1.70
CA GLY A 226 11.04 -9.36 2.25
C GLY A 226 12.05 -9.92 3.24
N SER A 227 11.82 -11.15 3.69
CA SER A 227 12.67 -11.83 4.68
C SER A 227 13.81 -12.66 4.08
N SER A 228 13.82 -12.91 2.76
CA SER A 228 14.84 -13.74 2.10
C SER A 228 15.96 -12.85 1.50
N PRO A 229 17.20 -12.94 2.00
CA PRO A 229 18.33 -12.16 1.46
C PRO A 229 18.75 -12.59 0.06
N GLU A 230 18.34 -13.76 -0.40
CA GLU A 230 18.60 -14.24 -1.77
C GLU A 230 17.63 -13.65 -2.80
N GLN A 231 16.49 -13.12 -2.34
CA GLN A 231 15.38 -12.67 -3.20
C GLN A 231 15.05 -11.17 -3.04
N CYS A 232 15.60 -10.51 -2.02
CA CYS A 232 15.24 -9.15 -1.65
C CYS A 232 16.48 -8.28 -1.44
N ASP A 233 16.42 -7.07 -1.99
CA ASP A 233 17.42 -6.02 -1.77
C ASP A 233 17.24 -5.39 -0.38
N ILE A 234 15.99 -5.25 0.05
CA ILE A 234 15.60 -4.72 1.36
C ILE A 234 15.17 -5.89 2.24
N VAL A 235 16.10 -6.38 3.06
CA VAL A 235 15.90 -7.57 3.87
C VAL A 235 15.43 -7.20 5.27
N VAL A 236 14.16 -7.48 5.56
CA VAL A 236 13.62 -7.32 6.92
C VAL A 236 14.02 -8.54 7.75
N ARG A 237 14.92 -8.34 8.71
CA ARG A 237 15.46 -9.42 9.55
C ARG A 237 14.64 -9.58 10.82
N ASN A 238 14.49 -10.82 11.27
CA ASN A 238 13.88 -11.18 12.57
C ASN A 238 12.40 -10.80 12.73
N ASP A 239 11.70 -10.49 11.64
CA ASP A 239 10.26 -10.26 11.66
C ASP A 239 9.50 -11.50 11.13
N PRO A 240 8.79 -12.25 11.99
CA PRO A 240 8.04 -13.43 11.58
C PRO A 240 6.81 -13.10 10.72
N PHE A 241 6.42 -11.82 10.65
CA PHE A 241 5.26 -11.34 9.90
C PHE A 241 5.60 -10.95 8.46
N VAL A 242 6.87 -11.07 8.05
CA VAL A 242 7.33 -10.71 6.70
C VAL A 242 7.51 -11.94 5.80
N SER A 243 6.79 -11.96 4.67
CA SER A 243 6.93 -13.00 3.64
C SER A 243 8.30 -12.94 2.94
N LYS A 244 8.77 -14.08 2.41
CA LYS A 244 10.08 -14.17 1.72
C LYS A 244 10.26 -13.10 0.64
N ARG A 245 9.21 -12.90 -0.17
CA ARG A 245 8.97 -11.74 -1.03
C ARG A 245 7.67 -11.12 -0.57
N HIS A 246 7.72 -9.94 0.02
CA HIS A 246 6.57 -9.30 0.64
C HIS A 246 6.00 -8.21 -0.28
N ALA A 247 6.85 -7.28 -0.71
CA ALA A 247 6.46 -6.18 -1.55
C ALA A 247 7.54 -5.89 -2.59
N GLN A 248 7.10 -5.35 -3.73
CA GLN A 248 7.94 -4.93 -4.83
C GLN A 248 7.84 -3.42 -4.98
N LEU A 249 8.99 -2.75 -5.02
CA LEU A 249 9.12 -1.37 -5.44
C LEU A 249 9.53 -1.33 -6.90
N SER A 250 8.94 -0.43 -7.68
CA SER A 250 9.38 -0.17 -9.04
C SER A 250 9.27 1.32 -9.37
N CYS A 251 10.19 1.81 -10.18
CA CYS A 251 10.12 3.15 -10.74
C CYS A 251 9.47 3.09 -12.12
N ASP A 252 8.41 3.88 -12.34
CA ASP A 252 7.82 4.02 -13.66
C ASP A 252 8.68 4.88 -14.59
N HIS A 253 8.32 4.91 -15.88
CA HIS A 253 8.97 5.73 -16.90
C HIS A 253 8.89 7.25 -16.66
N GLN A 254 8.04 7.70 -15.74
CA GLN A 254 7.89 9.11 -15.34
C GLN A 254 8.69 9.42 -14.06
N GLY A 255 9.48 8.47 -13.55
CA GLY A 255 10.28 8.64 -12.34
C GLY A 255 9.48 8.48 -11.04
N ARG A 256 8.22 8.03 -11.10
CA ARG A 256 7.40 7.83 -9.91
C ARG A 256 7.62 6.42 -9.37
N TRP A 257 7.89 6.36 -8.08
CA TRP A 257 7.99 5.11 -7.37
C TRP A 257 6.62 4.57 -7.02
N GLN A 258 6.41 3.29 -7.25
CA GLN A 258 5.22 2.55 -6.84
C GLN A 258 5.63 1.33 -6.01
N ILE A 259 4.80 1.01 -5.03
CA ILE A 259 4.87 -0.24 -4.27
C ILE A 259 3.72 -1.15 -4.70
N ARG A 260 3.99 -2.45 -4.77
CA ARG A 260 3.01 -3.50 -5.03
C ARG A 260 3.17 -4.62 -4.01
N ASP A 261 2.08 -5.03 -3.38
CA ASP A 261 2.07 -6.20 -2.52
C ASP A 261 2.26 -7.47 -3.36
N ALA A 262 3.18 -8.34 -2.95
CA ALA A 262 3.53 -9.55 -3.68
C ALA A 262 2.66 -10.76 -3.28
N LYS A 263 1.38 -10.53 -2.98
CA LYS A 263 0.48 -11.51 -2.34
C LYS A 263 1.06 -11.99 -1.01
N SER A 264 1.57 -11.05 -0.22
CA SER A 264 2.16 -11.34 1.06
C SER A 264 1.10 -11.88 2.04
N ARG A 265 1.55 -12.65 3.05
CA ARG A 265 0.63 -13.24 4.04
C ARG A 265 -0.12 -12.16 4.84
N ASN A 266 0.59 -11.12 5.29
CA ASN A 266 0.05 -10.12 6.20
C ASN A 266 -0.29 -8.78 5.52
N GLY A 267 -0.02 -8.66 4.22
CA GLY A 267 -0.30 -7.48 3.45
C GLY A 267 0.71 -6.35 3.64
N THR A 268 0.79 -5.50 2.62
CA THR A 268 1.47 -4.20 2.67
C THR A 268 0.46 -3.11 3.05
N TRP A 269 0.83 -2.24 3.99
CA TRP A 269 -0.06 -1.22 4.53
C TRP A 269 0.52 0.18 4.30
N LEU A 270 -0.33 1.16 4.05
CA LEU A 270 0.07 2.55 3.80
C LEU A 270 -0.56 3.47 4.81
N ARG A 271 0.22 4.39 5.38
CA ARG A 271 -0.32 5.45 6.21
C ARG A 271 -1.24 6.32 5.37
N ILE A 272 -2.44 6.58 5.87
CA ILE A 272 -3.44 7.40 5.20
C ILE A 272 -3.73 8.66 6.00
N GLN A 273 -4.05 9.74 5.28
CA GLN A 273 -4.73 10.89 5.87
C GLN A 273 -6.24 10.76 5.66
N GLU A 274 -6.65 10.46 4.42
CA GLU A 274 -8.03 10.17 4.06
C GLU A 274 -8.06 9.25 2.83
N ILE A 275 -8.96 8.26 2.84
CA ILE A 275 -9.28 7.44 1.66
C ILE A 275 -10.79 7.32 1.47
N THR A 276 -11.23 7.29 0.22
CA THR A 276 -12.60 6.88 -0.12
C THR A 276 -12.65 5.36 -0.20
N VAL A 277 -13.54 4.76 0.59
CA VAL A 277 -13.78 3.32 0.59
C VAL A 277 -14.93 3.03 -0.36
N LYS A 278 -14.72 2.12 -1.32
CA LYS A 278 -15.73 1.77 -2.34
C LYS A 278 -16.58 0.57 -1.93
N SER A 279 -15.93 -0.50 -1.46
CA SER A 279 -16.58 -1.77 -1.13
C SER A 279 -16.00 -2.39 0.13
N LEU A 280 -14.67 -2.49 0.21
CA LEU A 280 -13.96 -3.07 1.34
C LEU A 280 -12.68 -2.28 1.60
N ALA A 281 -12.41 -2.00 2.87
CA ALA A 281 -11.11 -1.53 3.32
C ALA A 281 -10.72 -2.29 4.59
N GLU A 282 -9.53 -2.88 4.57
CA GLU A 282 -8.84 -3.29 5.78
C GLU A 282 -7.99 -2.11 6.25
N PHE A 283 -8.12 -1.75 7.51
CA PHE A 283 -7.28 -0.71 8.11
C PHE A 283 -6.84 -1.09 9.53
N GLN A 284 -5.79 -0.44 10.00
CA GLN A 284 -5.19 -0.64 11.31
C GLN A 284 -5.02 0.73 11.97
N ALA A 285 -5.34 0.78 13.26
CA ALA A 285 -5.09 1.92 14.15
C ALA A 285 -4.52 1.34 15.45
N GLY A 286 -3.32 1.76 15.84
CA GLY A 286 -2.57 1.07 16.90
C GLY A 286 -2.23 -0.37 16.49
N GLU A 287 -2.51 -1.34 17.35
CA GLU A 287 -2.42 -2.78 17.06
C GLU A 287 -3.75 -3.35 16.56
N GLN A 288 -4.87 -2.67 16.83
CA GLN A 288 -6.21 -3.09 16.41
C GLN A 288 -6.41 -3.04 14.89
N ARG A 289 -6.91 -4.15 14.34
CA ARG A 289 -7.32 -4.26 12.93
C ARG A 289 -8.83 -4.12 12.78
N PHE A 290 -9.22 -3.57 11.63
CA PHE A 290 -10.60 -3.29 11.30
C PHE A 290 -10.90 -3.67 9.85
N LEU A 291 -12.15 -4.07 9.60
CA LEU A 291 -12.69 -4.29 8.26
C LEU A 291 -13.91 -3.39 8.04
N LEU A 292 -13.79 -2.41 7.14
CA LEU A 292 -14.90 -1.57 6.72
C LEU A 292 -15.49 -2.10 5.41
N ARG A 293 -16.72 -2.60 5.48
CA ARG A 293 -17.48 -3.10 4.34
C ARG A 293 -18.63 -2.15 4.00
N ILE A 294 -18.72 -1.80 2.73
CA ILE A 294 -19.80 -1.05 2.12
C ILE A 294 -20.52 -2.00 1.17
N PRO A 295 -21.74 -2.44 1.51
CA PRO A 295 -22.55 -3.24 0.59
C PRO A 295 -22.71 -2.48 -0.72
N SER A 296 -22.43 -3.14 -1.85
CA SER A 296 -22.75 -2.57 -3.16
C SER A 296 -24.26 -2.36 -3.21
N ARG A 297 -24.66 -1.16 -3.64
CA ARG A 297 -25.95 -1.02 -4.32
C ARG A 297 -25.60 -1.31 -5.77
N ASP A 298 -26.02 -2.46 -6.26
CA ASP A 298 -26.10 -2.64 -7.70
C ASP A 298 -27.14 -1.61 -8.15
N ASP A 299 -26.68 -0.54 -8.81
CA ASP A 299 -27.53 0.47 -9.44
C ASP A 299 -28.14 -0.09 -10.73
#